data_AF-A0A397XZ00-F1
#
_entry.id   AF-A0A397XZ00-F1
#
_cell.length_a   1.000
_cell.length_b   1.000
_cell.length_c   1.000
_cell.angle_alpha   90.00
_cell.angle_beta   90.00
_cell.angle_gamma   90.00
#
_symmetry.space_group_name_H-M   'P 1'
#
loop_
_entity.id
_entity.type
_entity.pdbx_description
1 polymer ?
#
loop_
_entity_poly.entity_id
_entity_poly.type
_entity_poly.pdbx_seq_one_letter_code
_entity_poly.pdbx_strand_id
1 'polypeptide(L)'
;MDDDYYLSCEEDEEEEEDDYDKVDYDQYEQAQREETTKSTSRIMTNESLVAAQKEVLARVMELLTLKKSQARTLLIHYQWNVDKLLDVYSERGKDSLFKTAGLTVFSHTSLSESRYSLRKKMTCEICMDDDLQSYTMTRMDCGHCFCNNCWKEHFTVKINEGMSKRITCMAHKCNAICDEDVVKKLVYPELAEKFDRFLVESYVDDNKRVKWCPSTPHCGNAIRREDDGGEVECSCGHQFCFSCLSESHSPCSCLMWKLWKKKCEDESETLNWITVHTRMCPKCSKSVQRSDGCNLMTCICGQHFCWLCGGATGLSHTGTTIDGHSCGKFKEEKVKQIEIAKRDLKRYTHYYHQYRSHTDSSKQEFKLRESVREKVASLSEKTLKSEQKWASNGADLLFRSRKVLSYTYVFAFYMFGEELFKDEMSDEEREMKKILFENLQQQLIGYIESLSKTLNQPFDDYSSDELEKMSDETMRFGIVVDNLCKEMYECIENELLGPTVAGHNHSIAPYRSEGIEKAIEFWC
;
A
#
# COMPACT_ATOMS: atom_id res chain seq x y z
N MET A 1 -26.53 -66.30 32.36
CA MET A 1 -25.51 -66.94 33.21
C MET A 1 -24.31 -66.93 32.34
N ASP A 2 -23.67 -65.78 32.39
CA ASP A 2 -22.81 -65.21 31.37
C ASP A 2 -21.38 -65.32 31.85
N ASP A 3 -20.51 -65.73 30.93
CA ASP A 3 -19.07 -65.88 31.11
C ASP A 3 -18.38 -64.52 31.08
N ASP A 4 -17.73 -64.13 32.19
CA ASP A 4 -16.75 -63.04 32.20
C ASP A 4 -15.35 -63.61 32.50
N TYR A 5 -14.49 -63.50 31.49
CA TYR A 5 -13.10 -63.95 31.46
C TYR A 5 -12.21 -62.82 31.98
N TYR A 6 -11.60 -63.03 33.16
CA TYR A 6 -10.68 -62.10 33.80
C TYR A 6 -9.26 -62.34 33.25
N LEU A 7 -8.70 -61.38 32.51
CA LEU A 7 -7.28 -61.35 32.15
C LEU A 7 -6.69 -60.01 32.62
N SER A 8 -5.72 -60.10 33.53
CA SER A 8 -4.91 -59.00 34.06
C SER A 8 -3.88 -58.55 33.03
N CYS A 9 -3.81 -57.24 32.77
CA CYS A 9 -2.68 -56.61 32.10
C CYS A 9 -1.98 -55.70 33.11
N GLU A 10 -0.70 -55.99 33.35
CA GLU A 10 0.27 -55.15 34.03
C GLU A 10 0.62 -54.00 33.08
N GLU A 11 0.54 -52.74 33.55
CA GLU A 11 1.02 -51.57 32.81
C GLU A 11 2.42 -51.23 33.33
N ASP A 12 3.42 -51.42 32.47
CA ASP A 12 4.79 -50.95 32.64
C ASP A 12 4.83 -49.42 32.45
N GLU A 13 5.17 -48.68 33.50
CA GLU A 13 5.51 -47.26 33.43
C GLU A 13 7.00 -47.13 33.04
N GLU A 14 7.28 -46.93 31.75
CA GLU A 14 8.58 -46.46 31.26
C GLU A 14 8.60 -44.92 31.29
N GLU A 15 9.37 -44.34 32.21
CA GLU A 15 9.75 -42.92 32.21
C GLU A 15 10.78 -42.68 31.09
N GLU A 16 10.35 -42.14 29.93
CA GLU A 16 11.28 -41.57 28.94
C GLU A 16 11.70 -40.15 29.37
N GLU A 17 12.97 -40.02 29.72
CA GLU A 17 13.65 -38.76 30.01
C GLU A 17 14.07 -38.12 28.66
N ASP A 18 13.22 -37.24 28.11
CA ASP A 18 13.53 -36.49 26.88
C ASP A 18 14.60 -35.41 27.15
N ASP A 19 15.83 -35.70 26.71
CA ASP A 19 16.99 -34.81 26.62
C ASP A 19 16.71 -33.68 25.61
N TYR A 20 16.12 -32.58 26.08
CA TYR A 20 16.01 -31.36 25.29
C TYR A 20 17.39 -30.69 25.15
N ASP A 21 17.90 -30.76 23.92
CA ASP A 21 19.09 -30.08 23.41
C ASP A 21 19.35 -28.70 24.04
N LYS A 22 20.59 -28.53 24.53
CA LYS A 22 21.20 -27.24 24.87
C LYS A 22 21.19 -26.33 23.65
N VAL A 23 20.30 -25.34 23.64
CA VAL A 23 20.34 -24.23 22.68
C VAL A 23 21.47 -23.28 23.09
N ASP A 24 22.54 -23.24 22.28
CA ASP A 24 23.73 -22.43 22.52
C ASP A 24 23.43 -20.92 22.30
N TYR A 25 23.31 -20.20 23.43
CA TYR A 25 22.93 -18.79 23.52
C TYR A 25 23.90 -17.85 22.77
N ASP A 26 25.16 -18.28 22.54
CA ASP A 26 26.20 -17.48 21.88
C ASP A 26 26.00 -17.36 20.36
N GLN A 27 25.33 -18.32 19.72
CA GLN A 27 25.01 -18.24 18.29
C GLN A 27 23.93 -17.19 17.98
N TYR A 28 23.08 -16.87 18.96
CA TYR A 28 22.01 -15.88 18.82
C TYR A 28 22.57 -14.44 18.79
N GLU A 29 23.60 -14.15 19.59
CA GLU A 29 24.29 -12.85 19.54
C GLU A 29 25.17 -12.68 18.29
N GLN A 30 25.73 -13.77 17.74
CA GLN A 30 26.51 -13.70 16.49
C GLN A 30 25.62 -13.50 15.26
N ALA A 31 24.45 -14.14 15.20
CA ALA A 31 23.48 -13.94 14.12
C ALA A 31 22.91 -12.50 14.09
N GLN A 32 22.79 -11.83 15.25
CA GLN A 32 22.39 -10.42 15.32
C GLN A 32 23.49 -9.43 14.89
N ARG A 33 24.76 -9.85 14.78
CA ARG A 33 25.89 -8.95 14.47
C ARG A 33 26.26 -8.91 12.98
N GLU A 34 25.80 -9.84 12.14
CA GLU A 34 26.26 -9.93 10.74
C GLU A 34 25.31 -9.35 9.67
N GLU A 35 24.17 -8.78 10.02
CA GLU A 35 23.34 -7.98 9.09
C GLU A 35 23.31 -6.49 9.43
N THR A 36 24.46 -5.82 9.51
CA THR A 36 24.47 -4.36 9.27
C THR A 36 24.34 -4.09 7.77
N THR A 37 23.19 -4.46 7.19
CA THR A 37 22.82 -4.02 5.85
C THR A 37 22.62 -2.51 5.92
N LYS A 38 23.41 -1.74 5.16
CA LYS A 38 23.21 -0.29 5.04
C LYS A 38 21.76 -0.04 4.63
N SER A 39 21.01 0.74 5.40
CA SER A 39 19.63 1.09 5.06
C SER A 39 19.54 1.61 3.63
N THR A 40 18.69 0.95 2.84
CA THR A 40 18.45 1.27 1.44
C THR A 40 17.40 2.37 1.29
N SER A 41 16.73 2.72 2.39
CA SER A 41 15.73 3.78 2.49
C SER A 41 16.24 5.04 3.21
N ARG A 42 16.07 6.20 2.59
CA ARG A 42 16.54 7.50 3.10
C ARG A 42 15.40 8.52 3.16
N ILE A 43 15.33 9.27 4.26
CA ILE A 43 14.34 10.34 4.43
C ILE A 43 14.84 11.61 3.75
N MET A 44 13.95 12.23 2.98
CA MET A 44 14.13 13.54 2.40
C MET A 44 13.12 14.51 3.05
N THR A 45 13.63 15.38 3.91
CA THR A 45 12.92 16.57 4.40
C THR A 45 12.67 17.57 3.27
N ASN A 46 11.82 18.58 3.47
CA ASN A 46 11.59 19.63 2.48
C ASN A 46 12.88 20.34 2.05
N GLU A 47 13.79 20.62 2.98
CA GLU A 47 15.07 21.27 2.69
C GLU A 47 15.98 20.39 1.84
N SER A 48 16.09 19.10 2.20
CA SER A 48 16.92 18.14 1.46
C SER A 48 16.33 17.79 0.09
N LEU A 49 15.00 17.79 -0.06
CA LEU A 49 14.33 17.65 -1.36
C LEU A 49 14.70 18.78 -2.31
N VAL A 50 14.66 20.03 -1.83
CA VAL A 50 15.06 21.20 -2.62
C VAL A 50 16.54 21.10 -3.00
N ALA A 51 17.41 20.69 -2.06
CA ALA A 51 18.84 20.54 -2.31
C ALA A 51 19.12 19.46 -3.37
N ALA A 52 18.52 18.27 -3.23
CA ALA A 52 18.67 17.17 -4.17
C ALA A 52 18.12 17.53 -5.56
N GLN A 53 16.98 18.23 -5.63
CA GLN A 53 16.44 18.70 -6.89
C GLN A 53 17.42 19.67 -7.58
N LYS A 54 18.01 20.60 -6.84
CA LYS A 54 19.02 21.55 -7.35
C LYS A 54 20.28 20.84 -7.82
N GLU A 55 20.75 19.84 -7.10
CA GLU A 55 21.93 19.05 -7.45
C GLU A 55 21.71 18.28 -8.77
N VAL A 56 20.60 17.55 -8.89
CA VAL A 56 20.26 16.81 -10.11
C VAL A 56 20.11 17.77 -11.30
N LEU A 57 19.48 18.92 -11.08
CA LEU A 57 19.33 19.95 -12.10
C LEU A 57 20.68 20.52 -12.54
N ALA A 58 21.57 20.86 -11.59
CA ALA A 58 22.91 21.37 -11.88
C ALA A 58 23.74 20.36 -12.66
N ARG A 59 23.68 19.07 -12.27
CA ARG A 59 24.35 17.98 -12.99
C ARG A 59 23.90 17.88 -14.45
N VAL A 60 22.59 17.93 -14.71
CA VAL A 60 22.09 17.90 -16.10
C VAL A 60 22.42 19.17 -16.86
N MET A 61 22.40 20.33 -16.22
CA MET A 61 22.81 21.61 -16.83
C MET A 61 24.26 21.58 -17.28
N GLU A 62 25.17 21.04 -16.46
CA GLU A 62 26.59 20.93 -16.74
C GLU A 62 26.87 19.90 -17.85
N LEU A 63 26.34 18.68 -17.71
CA LEU A 63 26.58 17.60 -18.67
C LEU A 63 26.06 17.92 -20.08
N LEU A 64 24.89 18.58 -20.18
CA LEU A 64 24.22 18.83 -21.47
C LEU A 64 24.35 20.29 -21.96
N THR A 65 25.04 21.15 -21.21
CA THR A 65 25.19 22.60 -21.46
C THR A 65 23.83 23.26 -21.75
N LEU A 66 22.94 23.18 -20.75
CA LEU A 66 21.54 23.63 -20.86
C LEU A 66 21.23 24.79 -19.92
N LYS A 67 20.27 25.63 -20.32
CA LYS A 67 19.63 26.56 -19.39
C LYS A 67 18.81 25.78 -18.35
N LYS A 68 18.63 26.39 -17.17
CA LYS A 68 17.87 25.82 -16.05
C LYS A 68 16.46 25.37 -16.43
N SER A 69 15.72 26.20 -17.18
CA SER A 69 14.37 25.90 -17.67
C SER A 69 14.32 24.70 -18.64
N GLN A 70 15.32 24.59 -19.52
CA GLN A 70 15.47 23.48 -20.45
C GLN A 70 15.78 22.18 -19.70
N ALA A 71 16.78 22.20 -18.80
CA ALA A 71 17.16 21.03 -18.01
C ALA A 71 15.98 20.50 -17.16
N ARG A 72 15.22 21.40 -16.52
CA ARG A 72 14.05 21.02 -15.73
C ARG A 72 12.94 20.41 -16.59
N THR A 73 12.66 21.01 -17.74
CA THR A 73 11.64 20.48 -18.67
C THR A 73 11.98 19.04 -19.09
N LEU A 74 13.25 18.78 -19.38
CA LEU A 74 13.71 17.43 -19.71
C LEU A 74 13.60 16.48 -18.53
N LEU A 75 14.03 16.89 -17.34
CA LEU A 75 13.92 16.07 -16.14
C LEU A 75 12.46 15.71 -15.85
N ILE A 76 11.52 16.65 -15.93
CA ILE A 76 10.09 16.39 -15.78
C ILE A 76 9.57 15.46 -16.88
N HIS A 77 10.01 15.64 -18.13
CA HIS A 77 9.62 14.76 -19.25
C HIS A 77 10.06 13.31 -19.05
N TYR A 78 11.28 13.11 -18.53
CA TYR A 78 11.88 11.81 -18.27
C TYR A 78 11.69 11.32 -16.83
N GLN A 79 10.73 11.88 -16.08
CA GLN A 79 10.37 11.39 -14.73
C GLN A 79 11.56 11.41 -13.75
N TRP A 80 12.43 12.43 -13.88
CA TRP A 80 13.66 12.61 -13.13
C TRP A 80 14.66 11.44 -13.20
N ASN A 81 14.50 10.55 -14.19
CA ASN A 81 15.45 9.49 -14.47
C ASN A 81 16.59 10.03 -15.33
N VAL A 82 17.71 10.35 -14.69
CA VAL A 82 18.89 10.92 -15.34
C VAL A 82 19.53 9.93 -16.30
N ASP A 83 19.62 8.65 -15.92
CA ASP A 83 20.27 7.62 -16.73
C ASP A 83 19.54 7.44 -18.06
N LYS A 84 18.21 7.27 -18.02
CA LYS A 84 17.36 7.19 -19.22
C LYS A 84 17.48 8.43 -20.11
N LEU A 85 17.62 9.60 -19.51
CA LEU A 85 17.80 10.86 -20.23
C LEU A 85 19.16 10.90 -20.94
N LEU A 86 20.24 10.45 -20.27
CA LEU A 86 21.58 10.37 -20.85
C LEU A 86 21.69 9.29 -21.92
N ASP A 87 21.01 8.16 -21.78
CA ASP A 87 20.94 7.09 -22.79
C ASP A 87 20.32 7.64 -24.09
N VAL A 88 19.16 8.29 -23.99
CA VAL A 88 18.48 8.87 -25.17
C VAL A 88 19.30 10.01 -25.77
N TYR A 89 19.98 10.82 -24.95
CA TYR A 89 20.88 11.85 -25.42
C TYR A 89 22.05 11.27 -26.23
N SER A 90 22.66 10.20 -25.74
CA SER A 90 23.79 9.53 -26.38
C SER A 90 23.39 8.84 -27.69
N GLU A 91 22.19 8.27 -27.76
CA GLU A 91 21.68 7.58 -28.96
C GLU A 91 21.15 8.52 -30.05
N ARG A 92 20.37 9.55 -29.67
CA ARG A 92 19.54 10.34 -30.61
C ARG A 92 19.94 11.81 -30.70
N GLY A 93 20.84 12.27 -29.84
CA GLY A 93 21.31 13.65 -29.81
C GLY A 93 20.32 14.68 -29.26
N LYS A 94 20.79 15.93 -29.18
CA LYS A 94 20.11 17.07 -28.51
C LYS A 94 18.78 17.47 -29.18
N ASP A 95 18.72 17.46 -30.51
CA ASP A 95 17.57 17.97 -31.26
C ASP A 95 16.33 17.07 -31.15
N SER A 96 16.54 15.75 -31.19
CA SER A 96 15.46 14.79 -30.95
C SER A 96 14.91 14.93 -29.54
N LEU A 97 15.80 15.06 -28.55
CA LEU A 97 15.45 15.12 -27.13
C LEU A 97 14.62 16.38 -26.80
N PHE A 98 14.99 17.52 -27.38
CA PHE A 98 14.22 18.76 -27.28
C PHE A 98 12.85 18.68 -27.95
N LYS A 99 12.79 18.13 -29.17
CA LYS A 99 11.52 18.00 -29.90
C LYS A 99 10.53 17.10 -29.16
N THR A 100 10.99 15.97 -28.61
CA THR A 100 10.14 15.05 -27.84
C THR A 100 9.63 15.69 -26.54
N ALA A 101 10.46 16.50 -25.87
CA ALA A 101 10.06 17.19 -24.64
C ALA A 101 9.28 18.50 -24.86
N GLY A 102 9.01 18.90 -26.12
CA GLY A 102 8.31 20.14 -26.44
C GLY A 102 9.16 21.41 -26.32
N LEU A 103 10.48 21.28 -26.25
CA LEU A 103 11.41 22.40 -26.27
C LEU A 103 11.67 22.84 -27.72
N THR A 104 11.19 24.04 -28.08
CA THR A 104 11.58 24.71 -29.33
C THR A 104 12.84 25.52 -29.09
N VAL A 105 14.00 25.05 -29.56
CA VAL A 105 15.22 25.87 -29.54
C VAL A 105 15.26 26.68 -30.83
N PHE A 106 14.81 27.93 -30.76
CA PHE A 106 15.23 28.90 -31.76
C PHE A 106 16.70 29.24 -31.47
N SER A 107 17.60 28.88 -32.40
CA SER A 107 18.99 29.30 -32.30
C SER A 107 19.05 30.83 -32.31
N HIS A 108 19.65 31.43 -31.28
CA HIS A 108 19.90 32.87 -31.18
C HIS A 108 20.95 33.37 -32.19
N THR A 109 20.89 32.95 -33.46
CA THR A 109 21.96 33.24 -34.42
C THR A 109 21.65 34.38 -35.39
N SER A 110 20.52 35.09 -35.23
CA SER A 110 20.24 36.25 -36.11
C SER A 110 19.05 37.10 -35.65
N LEU A 111 18.98 37.45 -34.36
CA LEU A 111 18.17 38.59 -33.93
C LEU A 111 19.04 39.47 -33.07
N SER A 112 19.60 40.49 -33.71
CA SER A 112 20.26 41.63 -33.06
C SER A 112 19.56 41.98 -31.76
N GLU A 113 20.34 42.25 -30.72
CA GLU A 113 19.99 43.10 -29.57
C GLU A 113 19.67 44.55 -30.02
N SER A 114 18.99 44.70 -31.15
CA SER A 114 18.42 45.94 -31.64
C SER A 114 17.20 46.29 -30.78
N ARG A 115 17.51 46.85 -29.62
CA ARG A 115 16.82 48.02 -29.06
C ARG A 115 15.35 47.78 -28.75
N TYR A 116 15.06 47.61 -27.46
CA TYR A 116 13.84 48.14 -26.86
C TYR A 116 13.66 49.61 -27.31
N SER A 117 12.93 49.80 -28.40
CA SER A 117 12.60 51.14 -28.86
C SER A 117 11.47 51.60 -27.96
N LEU A 118 11.78 52.50 -27.01
CA LEU A 118 10.85 53.09 -26.03
C LEU A 118 9.59 53.74 -26.66
N ARG A 119 9.47 53.75 -27.99
CA ARG A 119 8.37 54.34 -28.77
C ARG A 119 7.59 53.34 -29.64
N LYS A 120 7.91 52.04 -29.64
CA LYS A 120 7.17 51.08 -30.47
C LYS A 120 5.95 50.57 -29.69
N LYS A 121 4.77 51.01 -30.12
CA LYS A 121 3.48 50.49 -29.69
C LYS A 121 3.27 49.09 -30.29
N MET A 122 2.76 48.18 -29.48
CA MET A 122 2.55 46.77 -29.83
C MET A 122 1.11 46.38 -29.49
N THR A 123 0.59 45.38 -30.19
CA THR A 123 -0.75 44.83 -29.94
C THR A 123 -0.63 43.47 -29.27
N CYS A 124 -1.49 43.19 -28.29
CA CYS A 124 -1.61 41.87 -27.68
C CYS A 124 -2.72 41.05 -28.36
N GLU A 125 -2.39 39.89 -28.93
CA GLU A 125 -3.34 39.03 -29.63
C GLU A 125 -4.33 38.28 -28.71
N ILE A 126 -4.16 38.38 -27.38
CA ILE A 126 -5.03 37.71 -26.39
C ILE A 126 -6.13 38.65 -25.91
N CYS A 127 -5.77 39.84 -25.41
CA CYS A 127 -6.75 40.83 -24.94
C CYS A 127 -7.19 41.81 -26.03
N MET A 128 -6.55 41.79 -27.21
CA MET A 128 -6.78 42.72 -28.32
C MET A 128 -6.51 44.19 -27.97
N ASP A 129 -5.75 44.45 -26.91
CA ASP A 129 -5.30 45.81 -26.59
C ASP A 129 -4.24 46.26 -27.59
N ASP A 130 -4.59 47.28 -28.37
CA ASP A 130 -3.68 48.08 -29.17
C ASP A 130 -3.02 49.16 -28.29
N ASP A 131 -1.83 49.62 -28.67
CA ASP A 131 -1.07 50.67 -27.98
C ASP A 131 -0.28 50.28 -26.70
N LEU A 132 0.05 49.00 -26.52
CA LEU A 132 0.90 48.57 -25.41
C LEU A 132 2.37 48.99 -25.60
N GLN A 133 3.00 49.37 -24.50
CA GLN A 133 4.42 49.72 -24.49
C GLN A 133 5.27 48.44 -24.50
N SER A 134 6.42 48.48 -25.16
CA SER A 134 7.26 47.30 -25.33
C SER A 134 7.71 46.65 -24.01
N TYR A 135 7.80 47.41 -22.90
CA TYR A 135 8.20 46.88 -21.59
C TYR A 135 7.06 46.20 -20.83
N THR A 136 5.80 46.41 -21.21
CA THR A 136 4.63 45.72 -20.64
C THR A 136 4.32 44.42 -21.36
N MET A 137 5.22 43.95 -22.23
CA MET A 137 5.09 42.70 -22.97
C MET A 137 6.28 41.80 -22.71
N THR A 138 6.00 40.51 -22.59
CA THR A 138 7.02 39.49 -22.38
C THR A 138 6.99 38.48 -23.52
N ARG A 139 8.17 38.21 -24.07
CA ARG A 139 8.41 37.20 -25.11
C ARG A 139 8.98 35.93 -24.49
N MET A 140 8.46 34.78 -24.90
CA MET A 140 8.94 33.46 -24.50
C MET A 140 9.98 32.91 -25.49
N ASP A 141 10.67 31.83 -25.10
CA ASP A 141 11.66 31.13 -25.93
C ASP A 141 11.08 30.57 -27.25
N CYS A 142 9.77 30.33 -27.31
CA CYS A 142 9.07 29.96 -28.54
C CYS A 142 8.84 31.14 -29.50
N GLY A 143 9.27 32.36 -29.14
CA GLY A 143 9.14 33.57 -29.95
C GLY A 143 7.82 34.33 -29.78
N HIS A 144 6.80 33.73 -29.18
CA HIS A 144 5.51 34.38 -28.94
C HIS A 144 5.60 35.44 -27.83
N CYS A 145 4.88 36.55 -28.01
CA CYS A 145 4.95 37.73 -27.17
C CYS A 145 3.55 38.26 -26.83
N PHE A 146 3.24 38.39 -25.54
CA PHE A 146 1.93 38.85 -25.05
C PHE A 146 2.12 39.86 -23.93
N CYS A 147 1.05 40.59 -23.57
CA CYS A 147 1.11 41.55 -22.48
C CYS A 147 1.28 40.85 -21.12
N ASN A 148 1.91 41.55 -20.17
CA ASN A 148 2.20 40.99 -18.85
C ASN A 148 0.92 40.65 -18.07
N ASN A 149 -0.19 41.37 -18.31
CA ASN A 149 -1.47 41.09 -17.66
C ASN A 149 -2.03 39.73 -18.12
N CYS A 150 -2.07 39.46 -19.43
CA CYS A 150 -2.52 38.16 -19.95
C CYS A 150 -1.62 37.03 -19.46
N TRP A 151 -0.29 37.22 -19.44
CA TRP A 151 0.63 36.23 -18.87
C TRP A 151 0.33 35.96 -17.40
N LYS A 152 0.13 37.02 -16.61
CA LYS A 152 -0.13 36.92 -15.18
C LYS A 152 -1.43 36.17 -14.88
N GLU A 153 -2.51 36.48 -15.60
CA GLU A 153 -3.78 35.77 -15.48
C GLU A 153 -3.63 34.30 -15.86
N HIS A 154 -2.99 34.01 -17.00
CA HIS A 154 -2.72 32.64 -17.44
C HIS A 154 -1.94 31.85 -16.40
N PHE A 155 -0.84 32.39 -15.87
CA PHE A 155 -0.06 31.73 -14.83
C PHE A 155 -0.87 31.55 -13.54
N THR A 156 -1.66 32.55 -13.15
CA THR A 156 -2.52 32.46 -11.95
C THR A 156 -3.51 31.31 -12.06
N VAL A 157 -4.19 31.20 -13.20
CA VAL A 157 -5.13 30.09 -13.45
C VAL A 157 -4.38 28.76 -13.44
N LYS A 158 -3.28 28.63 -14.20
CA LYS A 158 -2.54 27.36 -14.31
C LYS A 158 -1.92 26.89 -13.01
N ILE A 159 -1.41 27.80 -12.17
CA ILE A 159 -0.85 27.45 -10.86
C ILE A 159 -1.96 27.04 -9.90
N ASN A 160 -3.12 27.71 -9.93
CA ASN A 160 -4.25 27.33 -9.07
C ASN A 160 -4.93 26.03 -9.48
N GLU A 161 -4.92 25.69 -10.77
CA GLU A 161 -5.37 24.39 -11.30
C GLU A 161 -4.40 23.23 -11.02
N GLY A 162 -3.26 23.48 -10.34
CA GLY A 162 -2.25 22.45 -10.06
C GLY A 162 -1.41 22.04 -11.27
N MET A 163 -1.52 22.76 -12.40
CA MET A 163 -0.74 22.53 -13.63
C MET A 163 0.62 23.24 -13.64
N SER A 164 1.15 23.53 -12.46
CA SER A 164 2.44 24.21 -12.24
C SER A 164 3.63 23.48 -12.90
N LYS A 165 3.49 22.17 -13.14
CA LYS A 165 4.56 21.31 -13.68
C LYS A 165 4.90 21.60 -15.15
N ARG A 166 3.93 22.02 -15.97
CA ARG A 166 4.08 22.22 -17.43
C ARG A 166 3.18 23.33 -17.95
N ILE A 167 3.43 24.56 -17.50
CA ILE A 167 2.70 25.73 -18.00
C ILE A 167 3.13 25.98 -19.46
N THR A 168 2.24 25.72 -20.41
CA THR A 168 2.50 25.96 -21.83
C THR A 168 2.19 27.39 -22.25
N CYS A 169 2.80 27.81 -23.36
CA CYS A 169 2.52 29.09 -24.01
C CYS A 169 1.04 29.24 -24.39
N MET A 170 0.50 30.47 -24.28
CA MET A 170 -0.90 30.79 -24.60
C MET A 170 -1.22 30.73 -26.11
N ALA A 171 -0.20 30.74 -26.97
CA ALA A 171 -0.38 30.68 -28.42
C ALA A 171 -1.04 29.37 -28.87
N HIS A 172 -1.94 29.47 -29.84
CA HIS A 172 -2.65 28.31 -30.37
C HIS A 172 -1.69 27.26 -30.96
N LYS A 173 -1.82 26.00 -30.51
CA LYS A 173 -0.97 24.86 -30.89
C LYS A 173 0.51 24.98 -30.50
N CYS A 174 0.86 25.91 -29.61
CA CYS A 174 2.21 26.01 -29.08
C CYS A 174 2.37 25.15 -27.82
N ASN A 175 3.20 24.11 -27.90
CA ASN A 175 3.48 23.21 -26.77
C ASN A 175 4.73 23.60 -25.97
N ALA A 176 5.30 24.78 -26.25
CA ALA A 176 6.47 25.25 -25.55
C ALA A 176 6.16 25.55 -24.08
N ILE A 177 6.98 25.01 -23.18
CA ILE A 177 6.88 25.23 -21.74
C ILE A 177 7.49 26.60 -21.39
N CYS A 178 6.79 27.34 -20.53
CA CYS A 178 7.20 28.66 -20.09
C CYS A 178 8.37 28.57 -19.12
N ASP A 179 9.31 29.51 -19.24
CA ASP A 179 10.48 29.60 -18.35
C ASP A 179 10.04 29.94 -16.92
N GLU A 180 10.52 29.17 -15.95
CA GLU A 180 10.16 29.32 -14.53
C GLU A 180 10.54 30.68 -13.95
N ASP A 181 11.66 31.27 -14.36
CA ASP A 181 12.13 32.56 -13.85
C ASP A 181 11.23 33.68 -14.40
N VAL A 182 10.72 33.52 -15.64
CA VAL A 182 9.73 34.42 -16.24
C VAL A 182 8.38 34.30 -15.54
N VAL A 183 7.93 33.08 -15.24
CA VAL A 183 6.69 32.84 -14.49
C VAL A 183 6.74 33.55 -13.13
N LYS A 184 7.80 33.30 -12.35
CA LYS A 184 7.98 33.90 -11.02
C LYS A 184 8.02 35.42 -11.03
N LYS A 185 8.66 36.01 -12.05
CA LYS A 185 8.77 37.47 -12.19
C LYS A 185 7.43 38.15 -12.47
N LEU A 186 6.50 37.45 -13.13
CA LEU A 186 5.23 38.03 -13.59
C LEU A 186 4.07 37.82 -12.60
N VAL A 187 4.15 36.81 -11.75
CA VAL A 187 3.14 36.52 -10.72
C VAL A 187 3.39 37.28 -9.41
N TYR A 188 2.38 37.30 -8.52
CA TYR A 188 2.55 37.84 -7.17
C TYR A 188 3.45 36.94 -6.31
N PRO A 189 4.18 37.49 -5.31
CA PRO A 189 5.10 36.71 -4.47
C PRO A 189 4.48 35.46 -3.84
N GLU A 190 3.27 35.56 -3.28
CA GLU A 190 2.55 34.42 -2.68
C GLU A 190 2.29 33.29 -3.69
N LEU A 191 2.00 33.65 -4.94
CA LEU A 191 1.76 32.69 -6.01
C LEU A 191 3.08 32.10 -6.54
N ALA A 192 4.18 32.86 -6.50
CA ALA A 192 5.51 32.37 -6.81
C ALA A 192 5.97 31.31 -5.80
N GLU A 193 5.74 31.53 -4.50
CA GLU A 193 6.02 30.54 -3.45
C GLU A 193 5.19 29.27 -3.65
N LYS A 194 3.90 29.41 -3.97
CA LYS A 194 3.02 28.28 -4.30
C LYS A 194 3.54 27.52 -5.53
N PHE A 195 3.98 28.22 -6.56
CA PHE A 195 4.59 27.63 -7.76
C PHE A 195 5.88 26.86 -7.42
N ASP A 196 6.75 27.43 -6.59
CA ASP A 196 7.98 26.77 -6.15
C ASP A 196 7.71 25.50 -5.37
N ARG A 197 6.76 25.53 -4.44
CA ARG A 197 6.32 24.33 -3.72
C ARG A 197 5.85 23.24 -4.68
N PHE A 198 5.01 23.58 -5.65
CA PHE A 198 4.52 22.59 -6.63
C PHE A 198 5.63 22.04 -7.54
N LEU A 199 6.64 22.85 -7.88
CA LEU A 199 7.81 22.37 -8.62
C LEU A 199 8.64 21.39 -7.81
N VAL A 200 8.76 21.58 -6.49
CA VAL A 200 9.43 20.63 -5.59
C VAL A 200 8.58 19.36 -5.45
N GLU A 201 7.28 19.47 -5.27
CA GLU A 201 6.37 18.32 -5.18
C GLU A 201 6.40 17.47 -6.46
N SER A 202 6.54 18.09 -7.64
CA SER A 202 6.73 17.39 -8.91
C SER A 202 7.95 16.46 -8.91
N TYR A 203 9.01 16.79 -8.18
CA TYR A 203 10.19 15.92 -8.08
C TYR A 203 9.82 14.58 -7.46
N VAL A 204 8.95 14.58 -6.45
CA VAL A 204 8.52 13.35 -5.77
C VAL A 204 7.46 12.62 -6.60
N ASP A 205 6.47 13.34 -7.13
CA ASP A 205 5.36 12.74 -7.87
C ASP A 205 5.82 11.99 -9.14
N ASP A 206 6.76 12.60 -9.87
CA ASP A 206 7.22 12.07 -11.14
C ASP A 206 8.34 11.05 -10.97
N ASN A 207 8.99 10.99 -9.79
CA ASN A 207 10.08 10.06 -9.53
C ASN A 207 9.55 8.72 -8.98
N LYS A 208 10.04 7.62 -9.55
CA LYS A 208 9.69 6.26 -9.09
C LYS A 208 10.37 5.90 -7.77
N ARG A 209 11.59 6.41 -7.55
CA ARG A 209 12.45 6.13 -6.40
C ARG A 209 12.19 7.02 -5.21
N VAL A 210 11.32 8.02 -5.33
CA VAL A 210 10.98 8.94 -4.23
C VAL A 210 9.47 8.98 -4.07
N LYS A 211 8.97 8.78 -2.84
CA LYS A 211 7.54 8.81 -2.53
C LYS A 211 7.25 9.57 -1.25
N TRP A 212 6.14 10.29 -1.22
CA TRP A 212 5.64 10.94 -0.01
C TRP A 212 5.20 9.93 1.03
N CYS A 213 5.41 10.24 2.31
CA CYS A 213 4.85 9.46 3.40
C CYS A 213 3.32 9.65 3.46
N PRO A 214 2.50 8.57 3.38
CA PRO A 214 1.04 8.66 3.36
C PRO A 214 0.40 8.90 4.74
N SER A 215 1.19 9.27 5.75
CA SER A 215 0.71 9.59 7.10
C SER A 215 -0.46 10.58 7.08
N THR A 216 -1.42 10.40 7.99
CA THR A 216 -2.55 11.32 8.18
C THR A 216 -2.59 11.80 9.63
N PRO A 217 -2.39 13.10 9.92
CA PRO A 217 -2.04 14.20 9.01
C PRO A 217 -0.67 14.00 8.32
N HIS A 218 -0.49 14.61 7.14
CA HIS A 218 0.73 14.44 6.34
C HIS A 218 1.96 15.03 7.06
N CYS A 219 2.95 14.18 7.36
CA CYS A 219 4.16 14.59 8.09
C CYS A 219 5.13 15.45 7.25
N GLY A 220 4.96 15.50 5.92
CA GLY A 220 5.79 16.33 5.03
C GLY A 220 7.13 15.70 4.63
N ASN A 221 7.40 14.46 5.04
CA ASN A 221 8.60 13.72 4.66
C ASN A 221 8.38 12.94 3.36
N ALA A 222 9.40 12.91 2.50
CA ALA A 222 9.50 11.97 1.39
C ALA A 222 10.56 10.91 1.70
N ILE A 223 10.43 9.74 1.08
CA ILE A 223 11.37 8.62 1.24
C ILE A 223 11.95 8.27 -0.12
N ARG A 224 13.27 8.21 -0.20
CA ARG A 224 14.03 7.74 -1.35
C ARG A 224 14.51 6.31 -1.12
N ARG A 225 14.33 5.44 -2.13
CA ARG A 225 14.93 4.10 -2.17
C ARG A 225 15.69 3.86 -3.46
N GLU A 226 16.74 3.04 -3.37
CA GLU A 226 17.48 2.57 -4.54
C GLU A 226 16.95 1.23 -5.07
N ASP A 227 16.40 0.39 -4.18
CA ASP A 227 15.81 -0.91 -4.55
C ASP A 227 14.33 -0.79 -4.93
N ASP A 228 13.86 -1.73 -5.73
CA ASP A 228 12.45 -1.83 -6.12
C ASP A 228 11.63 -2.50 -5.01
N GLY A 229 10.63 -1.78 -4.51
CA GLY A 229 9.61 -2.31 -3.61
C GLY A 229 9.96 -2.34 -2.13
N GLY A 230 9.27 -3.19 -1.38
CA GLY A 230 9.41 -3.34 0.07
C GLY A 230 8.57 -2.37 0.91
N GLU A 231 8.65 -2.57 2.22
CA GLU A 231 7.98 -1.78 3.25
C GLU A 231 8.98 -0.86 3.94
N VAL A 232 8.53 0.29 4.44
CA VAL A 232 9.39 1.27 5.14
C VAL A 232 8.63 1.93 6.26
N GLU A 233 9.35 2.23 7.33
CA GLU A 233 8.91 3.09 8.43
C GLU A 233 9.51 4.48 8.25
N CYS A 234 8.64 5.50 8.17
CA CYS A 234 9.06 6.90 8.18
C CYS A 234 9.51 7.32 9.59
N SER A 235 10.31 8.39 9.73
CA SER A 235 10.68 8.94 11.05
C SER A 235 9.48 9.39 11.90
N CYS A 236 8.32 9.63 11.28
CA CYS A 236 7.06 9.88 11.99
C CYS A 236 6.43 8.61 12.60
N GLY A 237 7.04 7.44 12.41
CA GLY A 237 6.54 6.14 12.86
C GLY A 237 5.52 5.48 11.93
N HIS A 238 5.14 6.12 10.81
CA HIS A 238 4.19 5.54 9.86
C HIS A 238 4.84 4.46 8.99
N GLN A 239 4.27 3.26 9.01
CA GLN A 239 4.73 2.10 8.24
C GLN A 239 3.84 1.87 7.02
N PHE A 240 4.43 1.76 5.83
CA PHE A 240 3.70 1.62 4.59
C PHE A 240 4.50 0.86 3.51
N CYS A 241 3.78 0.33 2.52
CA CYS A 241 4.37 -0.28 1.33
C CYS A 241 4.79 0.81 0.33
N PHE A 242 6.05 0.80 -0.13
CA PHE A 242 6.55 1.81 -1.07
C PHE A 242 5.88 1.74 -2.44
N SER A 243 5.55 0.53 -2.87
CA SER A 243 5.01 0.28 -4.21
C SER A 243 3.58 0.79 -4.37
N CYS A 244 2.73 0.56 -3.35
CA CYS A 244 1.31 0.87 -3.44
C CYS A 244 0.84 2.00 -2.50
N LEU A 245 1.72 2.52 -1.63
CA LEU A 245 1.45 3.57 -0.64
C LEU A 245 0.31 3.25 0.35
N SER A 246 -0.12 1.99 0.42
CA SER A 246 -1.01 1.50 1.47
C SER A 246 -0.23 1.11 2.72
N GLU A 247 -0.94 0.85 3.81
CA GLU A 247 -0.35 0.23 5.01
C GLU A 247 0.48 -1.02 4.66
N SER A 248 1.51 -1.28 5.46
CA SER A 248 2.30 -2.52 5.42
C SER A 248 1.36 -3.73 5.38
N HIS A 249 1.52 -4.59 4.40
CA HIS A 249 0.60 -5.69 4.11
C HIS A 249 1.32 -7.02 3.88
N SER A 250 2.61 -7.12 4.18
CA SER A 250 3.35 -8.39 4.08
C SER A 250 2.79 -9.43 5.08
N PRO A 251 2.57 -10.70 4.68
CA PRO A 251 3.09 -11.35 3.47
C PRO A 251 2.08 -11.41 2.30
N CYS A 252 1.29 -10.36 2.08
CA CYS A 252 0.49 -10.22 0.86
C CYS A 252 1.21 -9.39 -0.20
N SER A 253 1.03 -9.76 -1.46
CA SER A 253 1.39 -8.89 -2.58
C SER A 253 0.47 -7.66 -2.66
N CYS A 254 0.94 -6.58 -3.28
CA CYS A 254 0.14 -5.36 -3.47
C CYS A 254 -1.19 -5.62 -4.19
N LEU A 255 -1.23 -6.56 -5.13
CA LEU A 255 -2.45 -6.91 -5.87
C LEU A 255 -3.47 -7.60 -4.98
N MET A 256 -3.05 -8.62 -4.21
CA MET A 256 -3.91 -9.31 -3.25
C MET A 256 -4.48 -8.32 -2.22
N TRP A 257 -3.62 -7.44 -1.70
CA TRP A 257 -4.03 -6.43 -0.73
C TRP A 257 -5.06 -5.44 -1.29
N LYS A 258 -4.85 -4.97 -2.53
CA LYS A 258 -5.79 -4.09 -3.23
C LYS A 258 -7.15 -4.76 -3.42
N LEU A 259 -7.17 -6.02 -3.85
CA LEU A 259 -8.40 -6.78 -4.04
C LEU A 259 -9.11 -7.01 -2.70
N TRP A 260 -8.36 -7.33 -1.64
CA TRP A 260 -8.91 -7.55 -0.30
C TRP A 260 -9.59 -6.30 0.25
N LYS A 261 -8.93 -5.14 0.17
CA LYS A 261 -9.50 -3.88 0.64
C LYS A 261 -10.78 -3.53 -0.10
N LYS A 262 -10.78 -3.66 -1.43
CA LYS A 262 -11.98 -3.47 -2.23
C LYS A 262 -13.11 -4.42 -1.81
N LYS A 263 -12.80 -5.70 -1.60
CA LYS A 263 -13.78 -6.71 -1.15
C LYS A 263 -14.35 -6.37 0.22
N CYS A 264 -13.51 -5.92 1.16
CA CYS A 264 -13.95 -5.46 2.48
C CYS A 264 -14.89 -4.23 2.41
N GLU A 265 -14.62 -3.30 1.49
CA GLU A 265 -15.48 -2.13 1.24
C GLU A 265 -16.83 -2.57 0.65
N ASP A 266 -16.79 -3.40 -0.39
CA ASP A 266 -17.96 -3.89 -1.13
C ASP A 266 -18.85 -4.80 -0.25
N GLU A 267 -18.26 -5.61 0.63
CA GLU A 267 -18.96 -6.60 1.46
C GLU A 267 -19.24 -6.11 2.89
N SER A 268 -19.11 -4.81 3.16
CA SER A 268 -19.42 -4.18 4.44
C SER A 268 -20.90 -4.37 4.86
N GLU A 269 -21.11 -5.36 5.73
CA GLU A 269 -22.21 -5.63 6.69
C GLU A 269 -23.68 -5.60 6.20
N THR A 270 -23.97 -5.29 4.93
CA THR A 270 -25.35 -5.13 4.44
C THR A 270 -25.78 -6.19 3.42
N LEU A 271 -24.87 -6.68 2.56
CA LEU A 271 -25.20 -7.66 1.51
C LEU A 271 -25.39 -9.09 2.02
N ASN A 272 -24.76 -9.46 3.12
CA ASN A 272 -24.68 -10.85 3.57
C ASN A 272 -26.01 -11.35 4.19
N TRP A 273 -26.71 -10.49 4.95
CA TRP A 273 -28.05 -10.80 5.46
C TRP A 273 -29.15 -10.61 4.39
N ILE A 274 -29.03 -9.56 3.57
CA ILE A 274 -30.00 -9.19 2.54
C ILE A 274 -30.08 -10.25 1.43
N THR A 275 -28.95 -10.75 0.92
CA THR A 275 -28.98 -11.73 -0.19
C THR A 275 -29.58 -13.08 0.21
N VAL A 276 -29.47 -13.44 1.50
CA VAL A 276 -29.97 -14.72 2.04
C VAL A 276 -31.43 -14.64 2.46
N HIS A 277 -31.88 -13.50 3.01
CA HIS A 277 -33.23 -13.36 3.60
C HIS A 277 -34.17 -12.41 2.83
N THR A 278 -33.72 -11.79 1.74
CA THR A 278 -34.53 -10.86 0.96
C THR A 278 -34.46 -11.15 -0.54
N ARG A 279 -35.49 -10.72 -1.29
CA ARG A 279 -35.54 -10.77 -2.74
C ARG A 279 -35.70 -9.37 -3.31
N MET A 280 -35.09 -9.11 -4.47
CA MET A 280 -35.18 -7.81 -5.14
C MET A 280 -36.46 -7.74 -5.98
N CYS A 281 -37.15 -6.60 -5.92
CA CYS A 281 -38.30 -6.33 -6.78
C CYS A 281 -37.87 -6.19 -8.25
N PRO A 282 -38.51 -6.89 -9.22
CA PRO A 282 -38.12 -6.83 -10.63
C PRO A 282 -38.43 -5.49 -11.32
N LYS A 283 -39.22 -4.60 -10.68
CA LYS A 283 -39.59 -3.28 -11.23
C LYS A 283 -38.75 -2.14 -10.66
N CYS A 284 -38.43 -2.19 -9.37
CA CYS A 284 -37.78 -1.06 -8.66
C CYS A 284 -36.50 -1.43 -7.92
N SER A 285 -36.09 -2.70 -7.97
CA SER A 285 -34.86 -3.23 -7.37
C SER A 285 -34.71 -3.04 -5.85
N LYS A 286 -35.77 -2.62 -5.15
CA LYS A 286 -35.79 -2.58 -3.67
C LYS A 286 -35.86 -4.00 -3.11
N SER A 287 -35.08 -4.25 -2.05
CA SER A 287 -35.08 -5.50 -1.31
C SER A 287 -36.38 -5.68 -0.52
N VAL A 288 -36.94 -6.88 -0.57
CA VAL A 288 -38.18 -7.26 0.09
C VAL A 288 -37.91 -8.48 0.95
N GLN A 289 -38.21 -8.40 2.25
CA GLN A 289 -38.12 -9.53 3.17
C GLN A 289 -39.43 -10.34 3.14
N ARG A 290 -39.35 -11.66 3.27
CA ARG A 290 -40.53 -12.52 3.34
C ARG A 290 -41.23 -12.34 4.69
N SER A 291 -42.49 -11.91 4.66
CA SER A 291 -43.33 -11.75 5.86
C SER A 291 -44.18 -12.97 6.19
N ASP A 292 -44.44 -13.85 5.22
CA ASP A 292 -45.45 -14.93 5.32
C ASP A 292 -45.09 -16.21 4.54
N GLY A 293 -45.92 -17.25 4.69
CA GLY A 293 -45.77 -18.55 4.01
C GLY A 293 -45.99 -18.54 2.48
N CYS A 294 -46.62 -17.51 1.90
CA CYS A 294 -46.93 -17.46 0.47
C CYS A 294 -45.70 -17.10 -0.41
N ASN A 295 -45.58 -17.74 -1.58
CA ASN A 295 -44.52 -17.47 -2.55
C ASN A 295 -44.84 -16.29 -3.49
N LEU A 296 -46.06 -15.77 -3.50
CA LEU A 296 -46.43 -14.55 -4.23
C LEU A 296 -46.19 -13.34 -3.32
N MET A 297 -45.25 -12.48 -3.69
CA MET A 297 -44.87 -11.30 -2.91
C MET A 297 -45.27 -10.02 -3.62
N THR A 298 -45.62 -9.01 -2.83
CA THR A 298 -46.00 -7.69 -3.32
C THR A 298 -44.99 -6.67 -2.82
N CYS A 299 -44.29 -6.01 -3.74
CA CYS A 299 -43.40 -4.91 -3.37
C CYS A 299 -44.22 -3.66 -3.02
N ILE A 300 -43.65 -2.78 -2.18
CA ILE A 300 -44.21 -1.44 -1.85
C ILE A 300 -44.49 -0.59 -3.11
N CYS A 301 -43.79 -0.84 -4.22
CA CYS A 301 -44.05 -0.16 -5.50
C CYS A 301 -45.26 -0.70 -6.28
N GLY A 302 -45.98 -1.68 -5.73
CA GLY A 302 -47.14 -2.32 -6.33
C GLY A 302 -46.83 -3.47 -7.29
N GLN A 303 -45.56 -3.83 -7.51
CA GLN A 303 -45.21 -4.96 -8.37
C GLN A 303 -45.34 -6.29 -7.62
N HIS A 304 -46.09 -7.22 -8.19
CA HIS A 304 -46.14 -8.62 -7.74
C HIS A 304 -45.02 -9.44 -8.39
N PHE A 305 -44.38 -10.30 -7.61
CA PHE A 305 -43.32 -11.17 -8.09
C PHE A 305 -43.27 -12.47 -7.31
N CYS A 306 -42.67 -13.49 -7.91
CA CYS A 306 -42.49 -14.78 -7.28
C CYS A 306 -41.25 -14.76 -6.36
N TRP A 307 -41.41 -15.11 -5.09
CA TRP A 307 -40.33 -15.23 -4.10
C TRP A 307 -39.26 -16.25 -4.51
N LEU A 308 -39.68 -17.35 -5.15
CA LEU A 308 -38.78 -18.46 -5.48
C LEU A 308 -37.76 -18.07 -6.57
N CYS A 309 -38.18 -17.30 -7.58
CA CYS A 309 -37.33 -17.00 -8.72
C CYS A 309 -37.09 -15.50 -9.00
N GLY A 310 -37.77 -14.60 -8.29
CA GLY A 310 -37.65 -13.14 -8.44
C GLY A 310 -38.33 -12.55 -9.68
N GLY A 311 -39.00 -13.37 -10.50
CA GLY A 311 -39.66 -12.92 -11.74
C GLY A 311 -40.97 -12.18 -11.47
N ALA A 312 -41.29 -11.18 -12.30
CA ALA A 312 -42.56 -10.47 -12.26
C ALA A 312 -43.75 -11.41 -12.53
N THR A 313 -44.86 -11.21 -11.82
CA THR A 313 -46.06 -12.05 -11.89
C THR A 313 -47.35 -11.22 -11.93
N GLY A 314 -48.48 -11.89 -12.23
CA GLY A 314 -49.81 -11.34 -12.02
C GLY A 314 -50.28 -11.39 -10.56
N LEU A 315 -51.53 -10.97 -10.32
CA LEU A 315 -52.19 -10.93 -9.01
C LEU A 315 -52.78 -12.28 -8.57
N SER A 316 -53.16 -13.14 -9.52
CA SER A 316 -53.82 -14.41 -9.24
C SER A 316 -52.83 -15.57 -9.10
N HIS A 317 -53.01 -16.38 -8.07
CA HIS A 317 -52.29 -17.64 -7.87
C HIS A 317 -53.22 -18.70 -7.28
N THR A 318 -52.98 -19.95 -7.62
CA THR A 318 -53.53 -21.13 -6.94
C THR A 318 -52.50 -21.66 -5.94
N GLY A 319 -52.85 -22.66 -5.13
CA GLY A 319 -51.92 -23.28 -4.19
C GLY A 319 -50.66 -23.89 -4.84
N THR A 320 -50.65 -24.09 -6.17
CA THR A 320 -49.57 -24.75 -6.92
C THR A 320 -48.97 -23.92 -8.06
N THR A 321 -49.65 -22.90 -8.61
CA THR A 321 -49.14 -22.09 -9.73
C THR A 321 -49.54 -20.62 -9.63
N ILE A 322 -48.67 -19.72 -10.12
CA ILE A 322 -48.97 -18.28 -10.26
C ILE A 322 -49.34 -18.00 -11.71
N ASP A 323 -50.44 -17.29 -11.96
CA ASP A 323 -50.91 -17.04 -13.33
C ASP A 323 -49.91 -16.19 -14.12
N GLY A 324 -49.62 -16.64 -15.36
CA GLY A 324 -48.64 -16.01 -16.24
C GLY A 324 -47.18 -16.26 -15.84
N HIS A 325 -46.91 -17.15 -14.87
CA HIS A 325 -45.57 -17.37 -14.35
C HIS A 325 -45.23 -18.86 -14.15
N SER A 326 -44.22 -19.35 -14.87
CA SER A 326 -43.70 -20.71 -14.73
C SER A 326 -42.26 -20.68 -14.21
N CYS A 327 -42.07 -20.96 -12.92
CA CYS A 327 -40.73 -21.08 -12.30
C CYS A 327 -40.39 -22.48 -11.74
N GLY A 328 -41.21 -23.48 -12.04
CA GLY A 328 -41.05 -24.85 -11.54
C GLY A 328 -40.11 -25.75 -12.35
N LYS A 329 -39.52 -25.28 -13.47
CA LYS A 329 -38.49 -26.04 -14.19
C LYS A 329 -37.19 -25.91 -13.41
N PHE A 330 -36.73 -27.02 -12.84
CA PHE A 330 -35.41 -27.12 -12.24
C PHE A 330 -34.35 -26.72 -13.27
N LYS A 331 -33.56 -25.70 -12.92
CA LYS A 331 -32.42 -25.25 -13.73
C LYS A 331 -31.18 -25.56 -12.91
N GLU A 332 -30.53 -26.69 -13.22
CA GLU A 332 -29.28 -27.12 -12.58
C GLU A 332 -28.27 -25.98 -12.49
N GLU A 333 -28.15 -25.19 -13.56
CA GLU A 333 -27.25 -24.05 -13.63
C GLU A 333 -27.51 -22.99 -12.54
N LYS A 334 -28.78 -22.69 -12.23
CA LYS A 334 -29.11 -21.72 -11.17
C LYS A 334 -28.80 -22.27 -9.78
N VAL A 335 -28.95 -23.58 -9.58
CA VAL A 335 -28.62 -24.22 -8.31
C VAL A 335 -27.11 -24.20 -8.11
N LYS A 336 -26.34 -24.59 -9.13
CA LYS A 336 -24.88 -24.49 -9.13
C LYS A 336 -24.38 -23.07 -8.83
N GLN A 337 -24.96 -22.05 -9.48
CA GLN A 337 -24.60 -20.65 -9.20
C GLN A 337 -24.89 -20.22 -7.76
N ILE A 338 -26.03 -20.62 -7.19
CA ILE A 338 -26.36 -20.33 -5.79
C ILE A 338 -25.41 -21.07 -4.85
N GLU A 339 -25.05 -22.31 -5.15
CA GLU A 339 -24.13 -23.11 -4.34
C GLU A 339 -22.71 -22.53 -4.37
N ILE A 340 -22.21 -22.13 -5.54
CA ILE A 340 -20.93 -21.43 -5.69
C ILE A 340 -20.95 -20.12 -4.90
N ALA A 341 -21.97 -19.29 -5.09
CA ALA A 341 -22.08 -18.02 -4.36
C ALA A 341 -22.14 -18.22 -2.83
N LYS A 342 -22.85 -19.24 -2.35
CA LYS A 342 -22.89 -19.59 -0.91
C LYS A 342 -21.53 -20.08 -0.42
N ARG A 343 -20.83 -20.92 -1.18
CA ARG A 343 -19.49 -21.42 -0.85
C ARG A 343 -18.50 -20.27 -0.76
N ASP A 344 -18.48 -19.40 -1.76
CA ASP A 344 -17.54 -18.28 -1.84
C ASP A 344 -17.79 -17.27 -0.71
N LEU A 345 -19.06 -17.02 -0.37
CA LEU A 345 -19.46 -16.17 0.76
C LEU A 345 -19.05 -16.76 2.12
N LYS A 346 -19.27 -18.06 2.33
CA LYS A 346 -18.82 -18.75 3.55
C LYS A 346 -17.29 -18.69 3.68
N ARG A 347 -16.60 -18.93 2.57
CA ARG A 347 -15.14 -18.86 2.49
C ARG A 347 -14.64 -17.46 2.85
N TYR A 348 -15.17 -16.42 2.21
CA TYR A 348 -14.82 -15.04 2.55
C TYR A 348 -15.08 -14.74 4.03
N THR A 349 -16.26 -15.06 4.54
CA THR A 349 -16.65 -14.78 5.92
C THR A 349 -15.66 -15.42 6.91
N HIS A 350 -15.25 -16.67 6.65
CA HIS A 350 -14.24 -17.36 7.45
C HIS A 350 -12.91 -16.60 7.49
N TYR A 351 -12.30 -16.33 6.33
CA TYR A 351 -11.00 -15.63 6.30
C TYR A 351 -11.10 -14.19 6.82
N TYR A 352 -12.20 -13.49 6.56
CA TYR A 352 -12.44 -12.14 7.06
C TYR A 352 -12.52 -12.09 8.59
N HIS A 353 -13.23 -13.04 9.21
CA HIS A 353 -13.31 -13.12 10.67
C HIS A 353 -11.94 -13.34 11.31
N GLN A 354 -11.13 -14.25 10.75
CA GLN A 354 -9.77 -14.52 11.25
C GLN A 354 -8.85 -13.30 11.08
N TYR A 355 -8.83 -12.71 9.89
CA TYR A 355 -8.10 -11.48 9.60
C TYR A 355 -8.48 -10.35 10.58
N ARG A 356 -9.78 -10.11 10.77
CA ARG A 356 -10.30 -9.04 11.63
C ARG A 356 -9.97 -9.31 13.11
N SER A 357 -10.11 -10.55 13.57
CA SER A 357 -9.77 -10.96 14.93
C SER A 357 -8.30 -10.66 15.29
N HIS A 358 -7.36 -11.06 14.42
CA HIS A 358 -5.95 -10.78 14.66
C HIS A 358 -5.59 -9.31 14.47
N THR A 359 -6.25 -8.60 13.55
CA THR A 359 -6.09 -7.15 13.40
C THR A 359 -6.53 -6.40 14.66
N ASP A 360 -7.65 -6.81 15.27
CA ASP A 360 -8.14 -6.20 16.50
C ASP A 360 -7.26 -6.56 17.70
N SER A 361 -6.71 -7.79 17.75
CA SER A 361 -5.73 -8.20 18.75
C SER A 361 -4.43 -7.38 18.65
N SER A 362 -3.94 -7.13 17.44
CA SER A 362 -2.76 -6.30 17.18
C SER A 362 -2.94 -4.86 17.69
N LYS A 363 -4.16 -4.29 17.61
CA LYS A 363 -4.46 -2.98 18.22
C LYS A 363 -4.37 -2.98 19.74
N GLN A 364 -4.67 -4.11 20.39
CA GLN A 364 -4.52 -4.25 21.84
C GLN A 364 -3.04 -4.41 22.21
N GLU A 365 -2.29 -5.18 21.43
CA GLU A 365 -0.85 -5.37 21.60
C GLU A 365 -0.06 -4.08 21.41
N PHE A 366 -0.50 -3.20 20.51
CA PHE A 366 0.06 -1.85 20.41
C PHE A 366 -0.02 -1.10 21.74
N LYS A 367 -1.16 -1.17 22.46
CA LYS A 367 -1.32 -0.55 23.77
C LYS A 367 -0.50 -1.25 24.85
N LEU A 368 -0.47 -2.59 24.81
CA LEU A 368 0.36 -3.39 25.70
C LEU A 368 1.83 -3.01 25.56
N ARG A 369 2.32 -2.84 24.33
CA ARG A 369 3.70 -2.44 24.06
C ARG A 369 4.06 -1.11 24.72
N GLU A 370 3.21 -0.10 24.61
CA GLU A 370 3.46 1.20 25.26
C GLU A 370 3.47 1.03 26.80
N SER A 371 2.52 0.27 27.35
CA SER A 371 2.46 -0.05 28.79
C SER A 371 3.71 -0.80 29.28
N VAL A 372 4.17 -1.82 28.55
CA VAL A 372 5.40 -2.56 28.86
C VAL A 372 6.62 -1.65 28.83
N ARG A 373 6.72 -0.73 27.86
CA ARG A 373 7.82 0.25 27.80
C ARG A 373 7.81 1.20 29.00
N GLU A 374 6.64 1.67 29.42
CA GLU A 374 6.49 2.52 30.61
C GLU A 374 6.90 1.76 31.89
N LYS A 375 6.45 0.51 32.04
CA LYS A 375 6.79 -0.36 33.17
C LYS A 375 8.28 -0.65 33.24
N VAL A 376 8.90 -1.05 32.13
CA VAL A 376 10.35 -1.26 32.03
C VAL A 376 11.12 0.02 32.38
N ALA A 377 10.66 1.19 31.93
CA ALA A 377 11.29 2.45 32.30
C ALA A 377 11.24 2.68 33.83
N SER A 378 10.12 2.37 34.49
CA SER A 378 9.97 2.51 35.94
C SER A 378 10.80 1.51 36.76
N LEU A 379 11.00 0.29 36.24
CA LEU A 379 11.83 -0.74 36.87
C LEU A 379 13.34 -0.50 36.66
N SER A 380 13.72 0.22 35.61
CA SER A 380 15.12 0.54 35.29
C SER A 380 15.80 1.51 36.27
N GLU A 381 15.04 2.13 37.17
CA GLU A 381 15.61 2.87 38.31
C GLU A 381 16.11 1.93 39.42
N LYS A 382 15.72 0.65 39.42
CA LYS A 382 16.04 -0.36 40.45
C LYS A 382 17.02 -1.46 39.98
N THR A 383 17.13 -1.71 38.66
CA THR A 383 17.95 -2.80 38.08
C THR A 383 18.66 -2.35 36.78
N LEU A 384 19.66 -3.09 36.30
CA LEU A 384 20.43 -2.76 35.09
C LEU A 384 19.54 -2.70 33.83
N LYS A 385 19.64 -1.60 33.07
CA LYS A 385 18.89 -1.36 31.80
C LYS A 385 19.03 -2.44 30.73
N SER A 386 20.09 -3.25 30.77
CA SER A 386 20.34 -4.34 29.82
C SER A 386 19.47 -5.57 30.06
N GLU A 387 19.11 -5.85 31.32
CA GLU A 387 18.39 -7.07 31.72
C GLU A 387 16.88 -7.00 31.43
N GLN A 388 16.34 -5.84 31.04
CA GLN A 388 14.89 -5.65 30.83
C GLN A 388 14.52 -5.43 29.35
N LYS A 389 15.49 -5.53 28.44
CA LYS A 389 15.22 -5.39 26.99
C LYS A 389 14.33 -6.51 26.45
N TRP A 390 14.35 -7.70 27.06
CA TRP A 390 13.55 -8.85 26.64
C TRP A 390 12.05 -8.53 26.58
N ALA A 391 11.52 -7.76 27.53
CA ALA A 391 10.10 -7.44 27.59
C ALA A 391 9.68 -6.49 26.46
N SER A 392 10.50 -5.45 26.21
CA SER A 392 10.26 -4.51 25.10
C SER A 392 10.42 -5.20 23.74
N ASN A 393 11.48 -5.99 23.57
CA ASN A 393 11.73 -6.75 22.34
C ASN A 393 10.63 -7.79 22.09
N GLY A 394 10.20 -8.49 23.15
CA GLY A 394 9.10 -9.45 23.10
C GLY A 394 7.78 -8.80 22.71
N ALA A 395 7.46 -7.63 23.27
CA ALA A 395 6.27 -6.87 22.90
C ALA A 395 6.32 -6.35 21.45
N ASP A 396 7.49 -5.88 20.99
CA ASP A 396 7.68 -5.48 19.59
C ASP A 396 7.58 -6.68 18.63
N LEU A 397 8.12 -7.85 18.99
CA LEU A 397 7.99 -9.08 18.22
C LEU A 397 6.52 -9.54 18.17
N LEU A 398 5.83 -9.55 19.31
CA LEU A 398 4.42 -9.93 19.41
C LEU A 398 3.54 -9.07 18.49
N PHE A 399 3.68 -7.74 18.57
CA PHE A 399 2.92 -6.81 17.73
C PHE A 399 3.16 -7.07 16.23
N ARG A 400 4.41 -7.34 15.84
CA ARG A 400 4.78 -7.61 14.45
C ARG A 400 4.27 -8.96 13.96
N SER A 401 4.46 -10.02 14.74
CA SER A 401 4.03 -11.37 14.37
C SER A 401 2.50 -11.47 14.27
N ARG A 402 1.75 -10.73 15.11
CA ARG A 402 0.29 -10.63 14.99
C ARG A 402 -0.16 -9.94 13.71
N LYS A 403 0.51 -8.85 13.31
CA LYS A 403 0.28 -8.20 12.01
C LYS A 403 0.52 -9.16 10.86
N VAL A 404 1.68 -9.82 10.84
CA VAL A 404 2.02 -10.85 9.84
C VAL A 404 0.92 -11.90 9.76
N LEU A 405 0.55 -12.48 10.90
CA LEU A 405 -0.47 -13.51 11.00
C LEU A 405 -1.82 -13.02 10.45
N SER A 406 -2.25 -11.79 10.73
CA SER A 406 -3.49 -11.26 10.16
C SER A 406 -3.48 -11.28 8.63
N TYR A 407 -2.36 -10.88 8.02
CA TYR A 407 -2.21 -10.82 6.57
C TYR A 407 -2.00 -12.21 5.93
N THR A 408 -1.53 -13.22 6.68
CA THR A 408 -1.46 -14.61 6.16
C THR A 408 -2.84 -15.16 5.78
N TYR A 409 -3.93 -14.76 6.47
CA TYR A 409 -5.29 -15.15 6.10
C TYR A 409 -5.76 -14.52 4.79
N VAL A 410 -5.38 -13.27 4.55
CA VAL A 410 -5.64 -12.60 3.28
C VAL A 410 -4.86 -13.28 2.16
N PHE A 411 -3.60 -13.63 2.43
CA PHE A 411 -2.77 -14.38 1.50
C PHE A 411 -3.42 -15.74 1.14
N ALA A 412 -3.78 -16.55 2.14
CA ALA A 412 -4.41 -17.86 1.95
C ALA A 412 -5.73 -17.80 1.17
N PHE A 413 -6.56 -16.78 1.41
CA PHE A 413 -7.82 -16.58 0.70
C PHE A 413 -7.61 -16.50 -0.83
N TYR A 414 -6.57 -15.80 -1.28
CA TYR A 414 -6.26 -15.67 -2.71
C TYR A 414 -5.41 -16.82 -3.23
N MET A 415 -4.38 -17.24 -2.48
CA MET A 415 -3.43 -18.29 -2.90
C MET A 415 -4.14 -19.62 -3.18
N PHE A 416 -5.02 -20.03 -2.27
CA PHE A 416 -5.77 -21.30 -2.40
C PHE A 416 -7.18 -21.08 -2.98
N GLY A 417 -7.42 -19.91 -3.57
CA GLY A 417 -8.69 -19.53 -4.17
C GLY A 417 -8.75 -19.78 -5.66
N GLU A 418 -9.95 -19.65 -6.22
CA GLU A 418 -10.17 -19.74 -7.66
C GLU A 418 -9.94 -18.41 -8.40
N GLU A 419 -9.60 -17.34 -7.67
CA GLU A 419 -9.59 -15.97 -8.20
C GLU A 419 -8.28 -15.59 -8.90
N LEU A 420 -7.12 -16.02 -8.38
CA LEU A 420 -5.80 -15.61 -8.90
C LEU A 420 -4.93 -16.78 -9.37
N PHE A 421 -4.94 -17.91 -8.65
CA PHE A 421 -3.99 -19.02 -8.88
C PHE A 421 -4.68 -20.32 -9.32
N LYS A 422 -5.89 -20.22 -9.90
CA LYS A 422 -6.71 -21.39 -10.24
C LYS A 422 -6.02 -22.36 -11.19
N ASP A 423 -5.31 -21.84 -12.19
CA ASP A 423 -4.73 -22.63 -13.27
C ASP A 423 -3.22 -22.88 -13.07
N GLU A 424 -2.66 -22.45 -11.94
CA GLU A 424 -1.21 -22.49 -11.66
C GLU A 424 -0.77 -23.78 -10.95
N MET A 425 -1.71 -24.53 -10.37
CA MET A 425 -1.45 -25.78 -9.65
C MET A 425 -2.62 -26.73 -9.74
N SER A 426 -2.33 -28.03 -9.75
CA SER A 426 -3.35 -29.07 -9.66
C SER A 426 -4.11 -29.02 -8.32
N ASP A 427 -5.30 -29.61 -8.27
CA ASP A 427 -6.09 -29.66 -7.04
C ASP A 427 -5.38 -30.42 -5.90
N GLU A 428 -4.61 -31.47 -6.24
CA GLU A 428 -3.82 -32.26 -5.29
C GLU A 428 -2.65 -31.46 -4.72
N GLU A 429 -1.86 -30.80 -5.57
CA GLU A 429 -0.77 -29.92 -5.14
C GLU A 429 -1.29 -28.75 -4.29
N ARG A 430 -2.45 -28.18 -4.67
CA ARG A 430 -3.09 -27.10 -3.92
C ARG A 430 -3.44 -27.53 -2.51
N GLU A 431 -4.06 -28.70 -2.36
CA GLU A 431 -4.44 -29.19 -1.04
C GLU A 431 -3.21 -29.51 -0.19
N MET A 432 -2.18 -30.14 -0.76
CA MET A 432 -0.92 -30.38 -0.02
C MET A 432 -0.26 -29.09 0.45
N LYS A 433 -0.11 -28.10 -0.44
CA LYS A 433 0.46 -26.79 -0.12
C LYS A 433 -0.36 -26.02 0.90
N LYS A 434 -1.69 -26.13 0.82
CA LYS A 434 -2.62 -25.54 1.79
C LYS A 434 -2.47 -26.16 3.17
N ILE A 435 -2.40 -27.48 3.28
CA ILE A 435 -2.20 -28.17 4.58
C ILE A 435 -0.87 -27.75 5.20
N LEU A 436 0.21 -27.72 4.41
CA LEU A 436 1.53 -27.26 4.88
C LEU A 436 1.45 -25.83 5.45
N PHE A 437 0.85 -24.91 4.69
CA PHE A 437 0.70 -23.52 5.09
C PHE A 437 -0.18 -23.34 6.34
N GLU A 438 -1.32 -24.02 6.39
CA GLU A 438 -2.25 -23.95 7.53
C GLU A 438 -1.63 -24.57 8.81
N ASN A 439 -0.79 -25.61 8.68
CA ASN A 439 -0.04 -26.16 9.81
C ASN A 439 0.99 -25.15 10.36
N LEU A 440 1.73 -24.46 9.48
CA LEU A 440 2.64 -23.39 9.90
C LEU A 440 1.88 -22.24 10.58
N GLN A 441 0.71 -21.86 10.05
CA GLN A 441 -0.14 -20.84 10.69
C GLN A 441 -0.59 -21.27 12.09
N GLN A 442 -1.02 -22.52 12.26
CA GLN A 442 -1.48 -23.04 13.56
C GLN A 442 -0.36 -23.03 14.61
N GLN A 443 0.84 -23.47 14.25
CA GLN A 443 2.00 -23.42 15.13
C GLN A 443 2.31 -21.98 15.53
N LEU A 444 2.35 -21.07 14.56
CA LEU A 444 2.60 -19.65 14.79
C LEU A 444 1.56 -19.03 15.73
N ILE A 445 0.27 -19.36 15.55
CA ILE A 445 -0.80 -18.92 16.46
C ILE A 445 -0.53 -19.38 17.89
N GLY A 446 -0.25 -20.66 18.10
CA GLY A 446 -0.03 -21.22 19.44
C GLY A 446 1.09 -20.53 20.22
N TYR A 447 2.22 -20.27 19.54
CA TYR A 447 3.35 -19.58 20.15
C TYR A 447 3.10 -18.07 20.34
N ILE A 448 2.40 -17.41 19.40
CA ILE A 448 1.98 -16.01 19.57
C ILE A 448 1.04 -15.86 20.78
N GLU A 449 0.07 -16.75 20.97
CA GLU A 449 -0.82 -16.68 22.13
C GLU A 449 -0.08 -16.97 23.44
N SER A 450 0.89 -17.88 23.43
CA SER A 450 1.74 -18.16 24.59
C SER A 450 2.59 -16.94 24.96
N LEU A 451 3.20 -16.28 23.97
CA LEU A 451 3.96 -15.04 24.16
C LEU A 451 3.06 -13.90 24.66
N SER A 452 1.87 -13.73 24.07
CA SER A 452 0.87 -12.76 24.50
C SER A 452 0.44 -13.00 25.94
N LYS A 453 0.13 -14.24 26.31
CA LYS A 453 -0.27 -14.61 27.68
C LYS A 453 0.84 -14.29 28.68
N THR A 454 2.10 -14.58 28.33
CA THR A 454 3.27 -14.32 29.17
C THR A 454 3.43 -12.82 29.40
N LEU A 455 3.47 -12.01 28.34
CA LEU A 455 3.65 -10.55 28.42
C LEU A 455 2.50 -9.79 29.10
N ASN A 456 1.30 -10.37 29.15
CA ASN A 456 0.15 -9.78 29.84
C ASN A 456 0.14 -10.04 31.37
N GLN A 457 1.08 -10.83 31.90
CA GLN A 457 1.18 -11.07 33.34
C GLN A 457 1.63 -9.81 34.11
N PRO A 458 1.22 -9.64 35.38
CA PRO A 458 1.56 -8.48 36.19
C PRO A 458 2.99 -8.58 36.73
N PHE A 459 3.99 -8.50 35.85
CA PHE A 459 5.39 -8.65 36.22
C PHE A 459 5.98 -7.50 37.06
N ASP A 460 5.24 -6.41 37.24
CA ASP A 460 5.63 -5.30 38.12
C ASP A 460 5.70 -5.72 39.61
N ASP A 461 4.96 -6.77 39.97
CA ASP A 461 4.86 -7.28 41.33
C ASP A 461 5.75 -8.52 41.58
N TYR A 462 6.54 -8.94 40.58
CA TYR A 462 7.31 -10.17 40.62
C TYR A 462 8.63 -10.02 41.38
N SER A 463 9.05 -11.11 42.03
CA SER A 463 10.40 -11.25 42.59
C SER A 463 11.46 -11.39 41.49
N SER A 464 12.73 -11.25 41.85
CA SER A 464 13.85 -11.38 40.89
C SER A 464 13.84 -12.74 40.17
N ASP A 465 13.58 -13.83 40.90
CA ASP A 465 13.57 -15.18 40.36
C ASP A 465 12.36 -15.43 39.42
N GLU A 466 11.22 -14.79 39.70
CA GLU A 466 10.03 -14.85 38.84
C GLU A 466 10.22 -14.03 37.55
N LEU A 467 10.92 -12.90 37.64
CA LEU A 467 11.30 -12.10 36.47
C LEU A 467 12.29 -12.83 35.57
N GLU A 468 13.24 -13.57 36.14
CA GLU A 468 14.20 -14.37 35.39
C GLU A 468 13.50 -15.50 34.62
N LYS A 469 12.61 -16.24 35.28
CA LYS A 469 11.78 -17.27 34.60
C LYS A 469 10.93 -16.69 33.48
N MET A 470 10.29 -15.55 33.72
CA MET A 470 9.47 -14.88 32.72
C MET A 470 10.31 -14.36 31.53
N SER A 471 11.52 -13.88 31.80
CA SER A 471 12.48 -13.48 30.78
C SER A 471 12.84 -14.66 29.89
N ASP A 472 13.21 -15.80 30.47
CA ASP A 472 13.58 -17.01 29.75
C ASP A 472 12.43 -17.55 28.89
N GLU A 473 11.22 -17.62 29.45
CA GLU A 473 10.03 -18.02 28.69
C GLU A 473 9.75 -17.07 27.52
N THR A 474 9.84 -15.76 27.75
CA THR A 474 9.61 -14.74 26.72
C THR A 474 10.65 -14.83 25.60
N MET A 475 11.92 -15.02 25.94
CA MET A 475 12.99 -15.20 24.97
C MET A 475 12.78 -16.49 24.17
N ARG A 476 12.50 -17.61 24.84
CA ARG A 476 12.26 -18.91 24.17
C ARG A 476 11.10 -18.82 23.19
N PHE A 477 9.95 -18.30 23.62
CA PHE A 477 8.81 -18.10 22.73
C PHE A 477 9.13 -17.10 21.62
N GLY A 478 9.88 -16.04 21.92
CA GLY A 478 10.30 -15.06 20.93
C GLY A 478 11.14 -15.66 19.80
N ILE A 479 12.13 -16.49 20.13
CA ILE A 479 12.97 -17.19 19.15
C ILE A 479 12.11 -18.06 18.23
N VAL A 480 11.22 -18.85 18.81
CA VAL A 480 10.34 -19.75 18.04
C VAL A 480 9.38 -18.96 17.15
N VAL A 481 8.77 -17.89 17.66
CA VAL A 481 7.86 -17.03 16.87
C VAL A 481 8.60 -16.37 15.71
N ASP A 482 9.82 -15.85 15.93
CA ASP A 482 10.63 -15.22 14.89
C ASP A 482 11.01 -16.23 13.79
N ASN A 483 11.43 -17.43 14.17
CA ASN A 483 11.76 -18.50 13.24
C ASN A 483 10.54 -18.98 12.44
N LEU A 484 9.40 -19.19 13.10
CA LEU A 484 8.15 -19.54 12.40
C LEU A 484 7.68 -18.43 11.45
N CYS A 485 7.93 -17.16 11.77
CA CYS A 485 7.69 -16.08 10.81
C CYS A 485 8.62 -16.16 9.60
N LYS A 486 9.92 -16.45 9.79
CA LYS A 486 10.86 -16.65 8.67
C LYS A 486 10.42 -17.81 7.79
N GLU A 487 10.16 -18.98 8.39
CA GLU A 487 9.67 -20.16 7.67
C GLU A 487 8.37 -19.89 6.92
N MET A 488 7.44 -19.13 7.51
CA MET A 488 6.22 -18.70 6.84
C MET A 488 6.51 -17.89 5.58
N TYR A 489 7.44 -16.93 5.64
CA TYR A 489 7.82 -16.12 4.48
C TYR A 489 8.57 -16.93 3.43
N GLU A 490 9.51 -17.80 3.84
CA GLU A 490 10.22 -18.70 2.93
C GLU A 490 9.26 -19.66 2.23
N CYS A 491 8.26 -20.21 2.94
CA CYS A 491 7.20 -21.02 2.35
C CYS A 491 6.42 -20.21 1.31
N ILE A 492 6.03 -18.97 1.63
CA ILE A 492 5.29 -18.11 0.70
C ILE A 492 6.14 -17.78 -0.55
N GLU A 493 7.40 -17.41 -0.39
CA GLU A 493 8.26 -17.00 -1.50
C GLU A 493 8.70 -18.19 -2.36
N ASN A 494 9.18 -19.27 -1.75
CA ASN A 494 9.85 -20.36 -2.46
C ASN A 494 8.89 -21.48 -2.88
N GLU A 495 7.94 -21.85 -2.01
CA GLU A 495 7.05 -22.99 -2.24
C GLU A 495 5.72 -22.59 -2.89
N LEU A 496 5.22 -21.39 -2.58
CA LEU A 496 3.91 -20.93 -3.06
C LEU A 496 4.02 -20.01 -4.27
N LEU A 497 4.68 -18.85 -4.15
CA LEU A 497 4.76 -17.87 -5.23
C LEU A 497 5.84 -18.22 -6.26
N GLY A 498 7.01 -18.68 -5.83
CA GLY A 498 8.17 -18.99 -6.67
C GLY A 498 7.89 -19.93 -7.85
N PRO A 499 7.13 -21.03 -7.67
CA PRO A 499 6.85 -21.97 -8.75
C PRO A 499 5.78 -21.48 -9.76
N THR A 500 5.09 -20.36 -9.48
CA THR A 500 3.95 -19.91 -10.29
C THR A 500 4.37 -18.90 -11.36
N VAL A 501 3.77 -18.99 -12.55
CA VAL A 501 3.99 -18.01 -13.64
C VAL A 501 3.45 -16.63 -13.23
N ALA A 502 2.38 -16.62 -12.45
CA ALA A 502 1.85 -15.42 -11.80
C ALA A 502 2.81 -14.82 -10.75
N GLY A 503 3.76 -15.59 -10.20
CA GLY A 503 4.74 -15.15 -9.20
C GLY A 503 5.54 -13.92 -9.61
N HIS A 504 5.78 -13.72 -10.91
CA HIS A 504 6.44 -12.52 -11.44
C HIS A 504 5.67 -11.22 -11.17
N ASN A 505 4.35 -11.28 -11.00
CA ASN A 505 3.49 -10.14 -10.68
C ASN A 505 3.18 -10.04 -9.17
N HIS A 506 3.59 -11.03 -8.39
CA HIS A 506 3.31 -11.16 -6.97
C HIS A 506 4.62 -11.18 -6.18
N SER A 507 5.10 -10.00 -5.80
CA SER A 507 6.23 -9.84 -4.88
C SER A 507 5.72 -9.43 -3.50
N ILE A 508 6.30 -10.02 -2.46
CA ILE A 508 6.12 -9.63 -1.06
C ILE A 508 7.38 -8.94 -0.55
N ALA A 509 7.27 -8.22 0.57
CA ALA A 509 8.44 -7.65 1.22
C ALA A 509 9.14 -8.74 2.04
N PRO A 510 10.49 -8.78 2.07
CA PRO A 510 11.21 -9.79 2.84
C PRO A 510 10.96 -9.62 4.34
N TYR A 511 10.93 -10.73 5.07
CA TYR A 511 10.83 -10.72 6.52
C TYR A 511 12.11 -10.17 7.15
N ARG A 512 11.97 -9.41 8.24
CA ARG A 512 13.09 -8.91 9.04
C ARG A 512 12.78 -9.05 10.53
N SER A 513 13.66 -9.72 11.26
CA SER A 513 13.53 -9.98 12.72
C SER A 513 13.54 -8.72 13.58
N GLU A 514 14.06 -7.60 13.07
CA GLU A 514 14.02 -6.28 13.72
C GLU A 514 12.84 -5.40 13.24
N GLY A 515 12.02 -5.93 12.31
CA GLY A 515 10.85 -5.25 11.77
C GLY A 515 11.13 -4.46 10.51
N ILE A 516 10.15 -3.64 10.12
CA ILE A 516 10.23 -2.85 8.89
C ILE A 516 11.40 -1.86 8.98
N GLU A 517 12.17 -1.77 7.90
CA GLU A 517 13.31 -0.86 7.83
C GLU A 517 12.90 0.59 8.11
N LYS A 518 13.54 1.19 9.12
CA LYS A 518 13.39 2.61 9.41
C LYS A 518 14.23 3.41 8.43
N ALA A 519 13.58 4.33 7.72
CA ALA A 519 14.30 5.24 6.84
C ALA A 519 15.19 6.16 7.68
N ILE A 520 16.46 6.26 7.32
CA ILE A 520 17.44 7.09 8.05
C ILE A 520 17.40 8.51 7.48
N GLU A 521 17.51 9.52 8.35
CA GLU A 521 17.67 10.91 7.92
C GLU A 521 18.94 11.08 7.07
N PHE A 522 18.77 11.74 5.93
CA PHE A 522 19.88 12.08 5.06
C PHE A 522 20.69 13.21 5.72
N TRP A 523 21.80 12.87 6.38
CA TRP A 523 22.82 13.84 6.76
C TRP A 523 23.67 14.11 5.53
N CYS A 524 23.49 15.29 4.90
CA CYS A 524 24.35 15.78 3.82
C CYS A 524 25.78 16.06 4.32
#